data_AF-A0A820JAX5-F1
#
_entry.id   AF-A0A820JAX5-F1
#
_cell.length_a   1.000
_cell.length_b   1.000
_cell.length_c   1.000
_cell.angle_alpha   90.00
_cell.angle_beta   90.00
_cell.angle_gamma   90.00
#
_symmetry.space_group_name_H-M   'P 1'
#
loop_
_entity.id
_entity.type
_entity.pdbx_description
1 polymer ?
#
loop_
_entity_poly.entity_id
_entity_poly.type
_entity_poly.pdbx_seq_one_letter_code
_entity_poly.pdbx_strand_id
1 'polypeptide(L)'
;WGASPGRARHYLYHIFQPILVPSIAQQYKGAGDQLFISHIIWPYVKKYSLIFDSYYCDVYGGQPFLSQRPVGDNCFLGCIRTCCVNTTSHDSQNPNNTCPPACRPKDHQDWIYC
;
A
#
# COMPACT_ATOMS: atom_id res chain seq x y z
N TRP A 1 -4.85 6.16 -0.77
CA TRP A 1 -3.77 6.97 -1.36
C TRP A 1 -4.09 8.45 -1.24
N GLY A 2 -3.12 9.25 -0.80
CA GLY A 2 -3.25 10.70 -0.73
C GLY A 2 -1.87 11.31 -0.93
N ALA A 3 -1.76 12.30 -1.79
CA ALA A 3 -0.54 13.06 -2.00
C ALA A 3 -0.77 14.48 -1.51
N SER A 4 0.20 15.06 -0.80
CA SER A 4 0.20 16.48 -0.47
C SER A 4 0.79 17.26 -1.66
N PRO A 5 -0.01 17.97 -2.47
CA PRO A 5 0.49 18.56 -3.71
C PRO A 5 1.56 19.64 -3.46
N GLY A 6 1.47 20.34 -2.33
CA GLY A 6 2.47 21.32 -1.91
C GLY A 6 3.84 20.71 -1.58
N ARG A 7 3.88 19.47 -1.08
CA ARG A 7 5.14 18.78 -0.69
C ARG A 7 5.72 17.89 -1.80
N ALA A 8 4.88 17.43 -2.72
CA ALA A 8 5.26 16.45 -3.73
C ALA A 8 5.16 16.98 -5.17
N ARG A 9 5.06 18.30 -5.38
CA ARG A 9 4.79 18.91 -6.70
C ARG A 9 5.70 18.40 -7.83
N HIS A 10 7.01 18.29 -7.56
CA HIS A 10 7.97 17.78 -8.54
C HIS A 10 7.69 16.32 -8.93
N TYR A 11 7.46 15.44 -7.95
CA TYR A 11 7.13 14.03 -8.20
C TYR A 11 5.78 13.87 -8.89
N LEU A 12 4.77 14.65 -8.47
CA LEU A 12 3.44 14.63 -9.09
C LEU A 12 3.47 15.08 -10.54
N TYR A 13 4.30 16.08 -10.88
CA TYR A 13 4.50 16.47 -12.28
C TYR A 13 4.97 15.27 -13.12
N HIS A 14 6.01 14.56 -12.69
CA HIS A 14 6.52 13.39 -13.41
C HIS A 14 5.53 12.21 -13.47
N ILE A 15 4.71 12.03 -12.43
CA ILE A 15 3.69 10.99 -12.36
C ILE A 15 2.51 11.27 -13.31
N PHE A 16 2.08 12.54 -13.42
CA PHE A 16 0.91 12.92 -14.22
C PHE A 16 1.25 13.21 -15.69
N GLN A 17 2.48 13.59 -16.02
CA GLN A 17 2.89 13.85 -17.40
C GLN A 17 2.56 12.70 -18.37
N PRO A 18 2.81 11.42 -18.05
CA PRO A 18 2.47 10.31 -18.92
C PRO A 18 0.96 10.15 -19.21
N ILE A 19 0.08 10.56 -18.29
CA ILE A 19 -1.38 10.55 -18.51
C ILE A 19 -1.79 11.58 -19.56
N LEU A 20 -1.03 12.68 -19.68
CA LEU A 20 -1.30 13.75 -20.63
C LEU A 20 -0.84 13.42 -22.06
N VAL A 21 -0.09 12.33 -22.25
CA VAL A 21 0.37 11.87 -23.57
C VAL A 21 -0.62 10.84 -24.12
N PRO A 22 -1.37 11.15 -25.21
CA PRO A 22 -2.46 10.30 -25.69
C PRO A 22 -2.02 8.87 -26.05
N SER A 23 -0.83 8.72 -26.64
CA SER A 23 -0.29 7.40 -27.01
C SER A 23 0.02 6.52 -25.80
N ILE A 24 0.46 7.12 -24.69
CA ILE A 24 0.69 6.41 -23.43
C ILE A 24 -0.66 6.09 -22.79
N ALA A 25 -1.54 7.08 -22.63
CA ALA A 25 -2.87 6.89 -22.02
C ALA A 25 -3.69 5.80 -22.74
N GLN A 26 -3.54 5.67 -24.05
CA GLN A 26 -4.23 4.66 -24.85
C GLN A 26 -3.76 3.22 -24.58
N GLN A 27 -2.54 3.02 -24.08
CA GLN A 27 -2.03 1.70 -23.68
C GLN A 27 -2.65 1.18 -22.38
N TYR A 28 -3.20 2.06 -21.55
CA TYR A 28 -3.67 1.75 -20.19
C TYR A 28 -5.20 1.93 -20.03
N LYS A 29 -5.98 1.59 -21.07
CA LYS A 29 -7.46 1.67 -21.03
C LYS A 29 -8.09 0.52 -20.22
N GLY A 30 -9.32 0.71 -19.75
CA GLY A 30 -10.07 -0.31 -19.01
C GLY A 30 -9.43 -0.64 -17.66
N ALA A 31 -9.16 -1.92 -17.40
CA ALA A 31 -8.42 -2.40 -16.21
C ALA A 31 -6.90 -2.12 -16.26
N GLY A 32 -6.44 -1.31 -17.23
CA GLY A 32 -5.05 -0.89 -17.37
C GLY A 32 -4.60 0.12 -16.32
N ASP A 33 -5.49 0.62 -15.47
CA ASP A 33 -5.16 1.53 -14.37
C ASP A 33 -4.16 0.89 -13.39
N GLN A 34 -4.32 -0.39 -13.07
CA GLN A 34 -3.37 -1.11 -12.20
C GLN A 34 -2.00 -1.28 -12.85
N LEU A 35 -1.97 -1.55 -14.16
CA LEU A 35 -0.71 -1.61 -14.92
C LEU A 35 -0.05 -0.23 -15.01
N PHE A 36 -0.84 0.84 -15.16
CA PHE A 36 -0.34 2.20 -15.18
C PHE A 36 0.29 2.56 -13.83
N ILE A 37 -0.38 2.22 -12.73
CA ILE A 37 0.15 2.42 -11.37
C ILE A 37 1.47 1.66 -11.22
N SER A 38 1.53 0.39 -11.61
CA SER A 38 2.72 -0.45 -11.51
C SER A 38 3.89 0.02 -12.39
N HIS A 39 3.64 0.35 -13.65
CA HIS A 39 4.70 0.68 -14.62
C HIS A 39 5.16 2.13 -14.52
N ILE A 40 4.24 3.06 -14.27
CA ILE A 40 4.50 4.50 -14.36
C ILE A 40 4.63 5.11 -12.97
N ILE A 41 3.67 4.87 -12.07
CA ILE A 41 3.63 5.59 -10.78
C ILE A 41 4.61 4.98 -9.78
N TRP A 42 4.59 3.65 -9.62
CA TRP A 42 5.32 2.90 -8.60
C TRP A 42 6.83 3.19 -8.56
N PRO A 43 7.56 3.30 -9.69
CA PRO A 43 8.98 3.63 -9.68
C PRO A 43 9.32 4.94 -8.95
N TYR A 44 8.43 5.94 -8.99
CA TYR A 44 8.63 7.24 -8.35
C TYR A 44 8.22 7.24 -6.89
N VAL A 45 7.16 6.50 -6.54
CA VAL A 45 6.56 6.58 -5.20
C VAL A 45 7.05 5.51 -4.25
N LYS A 46 7.58 4.37 -4.73
CA LYS A 46 7.91 3.21 -3.86
C LYS A 46 8.71 3.57 -2.61
N LYS A 47 9.73 4.43 -2.74
CA LYS A 47 10.61 4.83 -1.62
C LYS A 47 9.95 5.80 -0.63
N TYR A 48 8.85 6.42 -1.02
CA TYR A 48 8.09 7.40 -0.25
C TYR A 48 6.74 6.86 0.21
N SER A 49 6.36 5.67 -0.26
CA SER A 49 5.15 4.98 0.14
C SER A 49 5.28 4.47 1.58
N LEU A 50 4.25 4.74 2.37
CA LEU A 50 4.09 4.12 3.68
C LEU A 50 3.58 2.69 3.50
N ILE A 51 4.30 1.74 4.08
CA ILE A 51 3.94 0.33 4.14
C ILE A 51 3.38 0.06 5.53
N PHE A 52 2.09 -0.26 5.57
CA PHE A 52 1.35 -0.54 6.80
C PHE A 52 1.66 -1.93 7.35
N ASP A 53 1.75 -2.91 6.46
CA ASP A 53 2.01 -4.29 6.83
C ASP A 53 3.18 -4.82 6.00
N SER A 54 4.01 -5.69 6.58
CA SER A 54 5.10 -6.35 5.85
C SER A 54 6.24 -5.43 5.39
N TYR A 55 6.46 -4.27 6.03
CA TYR A 55 7.63 -3.41 5.70
C TYR A 55 8.95 -4.19 5.75
N TYR A 56 9.12 -5.03 6.77
CA TYR A 56 10.32 -5.86 6.94
C TYR A 56 10.33 -7.08 5.99
N CYS A 57 9.26 -7.33 5.24
CA CYS A 57 9.37 -8.20 4.07
C CYS A 57 10.04 -7.41 2.95
N ASP A 58 11.21 -7.85 2.49
CA ASP A 58 12.00 -7.24 1.40
C ASP A 58 11.25 -7.12 0.05
N VAL A 59 10.02 -7.62 -0.04
CA VAL A 59 9.26 -7.73 -1.28
C VAL A 59 8.82 -6.36 -1.82
N TYR A 60 8.35 -5.46 -0.96
CA TYR A 60 7.61 -4.28 -1.44
C TYR A 60 8.38 -2.96 -1.34
N GLY A 61 9.35 -2.78 -0.45
CA GLY A 61 10.17 -1.56 -0.36
C GLY A 61 9.37 -0.27 -0.06
N GLY A 62 9.93 0.65 0.74
CA GLY A 62 9.24 1.90 1.11
C GLY A 62 9.61 2.39 2.49
N GLN A 63 8.68 3.02 3.19
CA GLN A 63 8.85 3.48 4.56
C GLN A 63 7.91 2.73 5.50
N PRO A 64 8.36 2.30 6.69
CA PRO A 64 7.48 1.63 7.63
C PRO A 64 6.44 2.63 8.14
N PHE A 65 5.17 2.26 8.11
CA PHE A 65 4.19 2.89 8.97
C PHE A 65 4.25 2.19 10.32
N LEU A 66 4.87 2.86 11.30
CA LEU A 66 5.12 2.30 12.62
C LEU A 66 3.84 2.34 13.48
N SER A 67 2.92 1.41 13.22
CA SER A 67 1.77 1.19 14.09
C SER A 67 1.55 -0.30 14.32
N GLN A 68 1.45 -0.71 15.58
CA GLN A 68 0.91 -2.01 15.94
C GLN A 68 -0.58 -2.05 15.57
N ARG A 69 -1.06 -3.16 14.99
CA ARG A 69 -2.51 -3.43 14.91
C ARG A 69 -2.98 -3.98 16.26
N PRO A 70 -3.86 -3.26 16.99
CA PRO A 70 -4.39 -3.77 18.25
C PRO A 70 -5.26 -5.00 18.01
N VAL A 71 -5.14 -6.00 18.89
CA VAL A 71 -5.98 -7.20 18.82
C VAL A 71 -7.44 -6.83 19.03
N GLY A 72 -8.31 -7.28 18.12
CA GLY A 72 -9.75 -7.01 18.18
C GLY A 72 -10.16 -5.63 17.66
N ASP A 73 -9.20 -4.80 17.26
CA ASP A 73 -9.47 -3.54 16.58
C ASP A 73 -9.33 -3.73 15.06
N ASN A 74 -10.46 -3.71 14.36
CA ASN A 74 -10.49 -3.78 12.90
C ASN A 74 -10.40 -2.38 12.26
N CYS A 75 -10.05 -1.34 13.04
CA CYS A 75 -9.78 0.00 12.54
C CYS A 75 -8.29 0.11 12.16
N PHE A 76 -7.96 -0.18 10.90
CA PHE A 76 -6.59 -0.03 10.38
C PHE A 76 -6.56 0.75 9.06
N LEU A 77 -5.42 1.36 8.76
CA LEU A 77 -5.17 2.04 7.48
C LEU A 77 -5.16 1.00 6.34
N GLY A 78 -6.16 1.08 5.46
CA GLY A 78 -6.43 0.06 4.44
C GLY A 78 -7.83 -0.56 4.59
N CYS A 79 -8.50 -0.34 5.72
CA CYS A 79 -9.90 -0.72 5.85
C CYS A 79 -10.80 0.11 4.92
N ILE A 80 -11.76 -0.55 4.27
CA ILE A 80 -12.74 0.08 3.35
C ILE A 80 -13.70 1.01 4.10
N ARG A 81 -13.94 0.76 5.39
CA ARG A 81 -14.82 1.55 6.27
C ARG A 81 -14.02 2.15 7.43
N THR A 82 -14.66 2.99 8.25
CA THR A 82 -14.05 3.57 9.47
C THR A 82 -13.40 2.49 10.35
N CYS A 83 -14.06 1.34 10.48
CA CYS A 83 -13.54 0.12 11.05
C CYS A 83 -14.13 -1.07 10.30
N CYS A 84 -13.31 -2.08 10.01
CA CYS A 84 -13.71 -3.24 9.22
C CYS A 84 -14.43 -4.21 10.15
N VAL A 85 -15.68 -3.90 10.51
CA VAL A 85 -16.53 -4.85 11.22
C VAL A 85 -16.52 -6.19 10.50
N ASN A 86 -16.52 -7.30 11.26
CA ASN A 86 -16.57 -8.68 10.76
C ASN A 86 -17.73 -8.86 9.76
N THR A 87 -17.52 -8.48 8.50
CA THR A 87 -18.41 -8.83 7.41
C THR A 87 -18.08 -10.27 7.10
N THR A 88 -18.86 -11.15 7.70
CA THR A 88 -18.88 -12.60 7.55
C THR A 88 -19.26 -13.03 6.13
N SER A 89 -18.57 -12.53 5.12
CA SER A 89 -18.80 -12.94 3.75
C SER A 89 -17.56 -12.68 2.90
N HIS A 90 -16.87 -13.77 2.62
CA HIS A 90 -15.88 -13.95 1.55
C HIS A 90 -14.57 -13.16 1.68
N ASP A 91 -13.63 -13.70 2.44
CA ASP A 91 -12.54 -14.39 1.74
C ASP A 91 -11.89 -15.45 2.63
N SER A 92 -12.03 -16.69 2.21
CA SER A 92 -11.24 -17.85 2.59
C SER A 92 -9.77 -17.74 2.10
N GLN A 93 -9.21 -16.52 2.13
CA GLN A 93 -7.83 -16.16 1.81
C GLN A 93 -7.17 -15.41 2.97
N ASN A 94 -7.52 -15.75 4.22
CA ASN A 94 -6.72 -15.35 5.37
C ASN A 94 -5.79 -16.51 5.78
N PRO A 95 -4.67 -16.75 5.07
CA PRO A 95 -3.67 -17.70 5.54
C PRO A 95 -2.94 -17.05 6.72
N ASN A 96 -3.55 -17.06 7.91
CA ASN A 96 -3.04 -16.40 9.12
C ASN A 96 -2.79 -14.89 8.94
N ASN A 97 -3.54 -14.04 9.66
CA ASN A 97 -3.13 -12.64 9.93
C ASN A 97 -1.81 -12.55 10.72
N THR A 98 -1.04 -13.64 10.81
CA THR A 98 0.20 -13.73 11.53
C THR A 98 1.35 -13.35 10.59
N CYS A 99 2.02 -12.23 10.84
CA CYS A 99 3.24 -11.87 10.16
C CYS A 99 4.29 -12.98 10.35
N PRO A 100 4.96 -13.43 9.27
CA PRO A 100 6.16 -14.24 9.38
C PRO A 100 7.21 -13.52 10.26
N PRO A 101 7.98 -14.23 11.11
CA PRO A 101 8.99 -13.59 11.97
C PRO A 101 9.97 -12.68 11.22
N ALA A 102 10.37 -13.07 10.00
CA ALA A 102 11.24 -12.26 9.13
C ALA A 102 10.65 -10.89 8.77
N CYS A 103 9.32 -10.76 8.78
CA CYS A 103 8.61 -9.54 8.42
C CYS A 103 8.15 -8.72 9.63
N ARG A 104 8.55 -9.11 10.84
CA ARG A 104 8.28 -8.35 12.06
C ARG A 104 9.42 -7.36 12.34
N PRO A 105 9.15 -6.22 13.00
CA PRO A 105 10.21 -5.34 13.46
C PRO A 105 11.21 -6.09 14.33
N LYS A 106 12.50 -5.81 14.15
CA LYS A 106 13.57 -6.47 14.93
C LYS A 106 13.35 -6.34 16.43
N ASP A 107 12.87 -5.17 16.86
CA ASP A 107 12.64 -4.84 18.28
C ASP A 107 11.23 -5.18 18.77
N HIS A 108 10.35 -5.68 17.89
CA HIS A 108 8.94 -6.02 18.21
C HIS A 108 8.51 -7.35 17.55
N GLN A 109 9.20 -8.44 17.91
CA GLN A 109 8.89 -9.79 17.42
C GLN A 109 7.58 -10.36 17.98
N ASP A 110 7.06 -9.74 19.04
CA ASP A 110 5.76 -9.98 19.66
C ASP A 110 4.59 -9.41 18.83
N TRP A 111 4.86 -8.51 17.88
CA TRP A 111 3.86 -8.02 16.93
C TRP A 111 3.59 -9.08 15.87
N ILE A 112 2.78 -10.05 16.28
CA ILE A 112 2.44 -11.17 15.43
C ILE A 112 1.45 -10.77 14.34
N TYR A 113 0.78 -9.61 14.41
CA TYR A 113 -0.26 -9.23 13.45
C TYR A 113 0.20 -8.22 12.39
N CYS A 114 -0.14 -8.57 11.16
CA CYS A 114 -0.15 -7.78 9.94
C CYS A 114 -1.63 -7.77 9.49
#